data_AF-A0A2N2HJN4-F1
#
_entry.id   AF-A0A2N2HJN4-F1
#
_cell.length_a   1.000
_cell.length_b   1.000
_cell.length_c   1.000
_cell.angle_alpha   90.00
_cell.angle_beta   90.00
_cell.angle_gamma   90.00
#
_symmetry.space_group_name_H-M   'P 1'
#
loop_
_entity.id
_entity.type
_entity.pdbx_description
1 polymer ?
#
loop_
_entity_poly.entity_id
_entity_poly.type
_entity_poly.pdbx_seq_one_letter_code
_entity_poly.pdbx_strand_id
1 'polypeptide(L)'
;NGWGNYTITSAGLIDDDTLDFSAVSNNLTFTIHDDGTVSVTDTDGNTLGQSIGVENIIGGTGTNRFVFDDNGYFDGYIVGGTGTNILDYSNYTSAVEIDLSRMGVGTHTGKATGVKGILNIQSVTGGASAADKLIGTMNENTWAVTGVNSGAINSAVTFSAIENLTGAQNEDDAFVISAAGIITGSIRGHAPGIDTGFDTILFDGGASGARMTYSATGSDAGAVFRGETGFTYSGIDSIDDSSSAAARVFTTAENQVTLAGTPAAGETWTLNVDGADYSHAVLGATTTKVALAGAVVADDVWTIRVGTTDCSYTVVANDKMTNVAAGLAAAVNNNVAGYAAGAEGGTVTIAKLAGGTMSVTTTPPAGKTMAADSVTAVTATVALTGTPATGDIWYLVVDGAGYGHTVTAGQTLAQVISALTTQVNSADGYTASVEGGFIAITRMAGGTLSVSTVLPAGAASTIVNTESLAQVVNDLAAQINAVAGYAARVQ
;
A
#
# COMPACT_ATOMS: atom_id res chain seq x y z
N ASN A 1 -55.41 -26.75 15.90
CA ASN A 1 -54.85 -26.40 17.23
C ASN A 1 -55.08 -27.52 18.24
N GLY A 2 -54.65 -28.73 17.92
CA GLY A 2 -55.07 -29.98 18.58
C GLY A 2 -55.01 -31.14 17.59
N TRP A 3 -54.01 -31.10 16.72
CA TRP A 3 -53.85 -31.99 15.59
C TRP A 3 -53.23 -33.32 16.01
N GLY A 4 -52.92 -33.55 17.30
CA GLY A 4 -52.60 -34.83 17.92
C GLY A 4 -51.19 -35.37 17.66
N ASN A 5 -51.02 -36.69 17.75
CA ASN A 5 -49.74 -37.38 17.58
C ASN A 5 -49.80 -38.38 16.43
N TYR A 6 -49.03 -38.17 15.36
CA TYR A 6 -49.12 -38.92 14.10
C TYR A 6 -47.74 -39.35 13.61
N THR A 7 -47.69 -40.30 12.67
CA THR A 7 -46.50 -40.64 11.87
C THR A 7 -46.97 -41.10 10.50
N ILE A 8 -46.44 -40.52 9.43
CA ILE A 8 -46.76 -40.95 8.06
C ILE A 8 -45.77 -42.05 7.68
N THR A 9 -46.31 -43.23 7.35
CA THR A 9 -45.51 -44.44 7.07
C THR A 9 -45.60 -44.92 5.62
N SER A 10 -46.43 -44.29 4.80
CA SER A 10 -46.44 -44.50 3.35
C SER A 10 -46.79 -43.20 2.61
N ALA A 11 -45.81 -42.68 1.90
CA ALA A 11 -46.01 -41.82 0.74
C ALA A 11 -46.02 -42.71 -0.50
N GLY A 12 -46.86 -42.44 -1.49
CA GLY A 12 -46.79 -43.15 -2.76
C GLY A 12 -45.43 -42.92 -3.43
N LEU A 13 -45.07 -43.75 -4.41
CA LEU A 13 -43.84 -43.54 -5.19
C LEU A 13 -44.05 -42.52 -6.34
N ILE A 14 -45.28 -42.00 -6.52
CA ILE A 14 -45.71 -41.16 -7.65
C ILE A 14 -46.88 -40.23 -7.23
N ASP A 15 -46.64 -39.37 -6.24
CA ASP A 15 -47.52 -38.27 -5.83
C ASP A 15 -46.70 -37.11 -5.26
N ASP A 16 -47.29 -35.92 -5.21
CA ASP A 16 -46.72 -34.74 -4.53
C ASP A 16 -47.41 -34.63 -3.16
N ASP A 17 -46.77 -35.14 -2.11
CA ASP A 17 -47.33 -35.10 -0.75
C ASP A 17 -47.05 -33.75 -0.09
N THR A 18 -48.09 -33.17 0.53
CA THR A 18 -48.03 -31.85 1.18
C THR A 18 -48.39 -31.94 2.65
N LEU A 19 -47.44 -31.57 3.51
CA LEU A 19 -47.70 -31.27 4.92
C LEU A 19 -48.27 -29.85 5.04
N ASP A 20 -49.60 -29.74 5.06
CA ASP A 20 -50.31 -28.47 5.18
C ASP A 20 -50.71 -28.17 6.63
N PHE A 21 -49.96 -27.28 7.28
CA PHE A 21 -50.23 -26.74 8.61
C PHE A 21 -50.83 -25.33 8.57
N SER A 22 -51.30 -24.83 7.42
CA SER A 22 -51.76 -23.45 7.24
C SER A 22 -52.85 -23.00 8.22
N ALA A 23 -53.65 -23.92 8.74
CA ALA A 23 -54.71 -23.65 9.72
C ALA A 23 -54.24 -23.70 11.20
N VAL A 24 -52.97 -24.04 11.45
CA VAL A 24 -52.41 -24.17 12.81
C VAL A 24 -51.85 -22.83 13.27
N SER A 25 -52.36 -22.34 14.40
CA SER A 25 -51.94 -21.05 14.97
C SER A 25 -50.84 -21.15 16.02
N ASN A 26 -50.55 -22.37 16.51
CA ASN A 26 -49.47 -22.62 17.45
C ASN A 26 -48.12 -22.42 16.76
N ASN A 27 -47.06 -22.17 17.53
CA ASN A 27 -45.72 -22.17 16.96
C ASN A 27 -45.33 -23.61 16.63
N LEU A 28 -44.80 -23.80 15.42
CA LEU A 28 -44.42 -25.09 14.88
C LEU A 28 -42.90 -25.16 14.73
N THR A 29 -42.33 -26.30 15.09
CA THR A 29 -40.94 -26.65 14.78
C THR A 29 -40.95 -27.86 13.88
N PHE A 30 -40.58 -27.66 12.63
CA PHE A 30 -40.30 -28.68 11.64
C PHE A 30 -38.83 -29.05 11.77
N THR A 31 -38.49 -30.33 11.90
CA THR A 31 -37.11 -30.81 11.88
C THR A 31 -36.89 -31.62 10.62
N ILE A 32 -35.89 -31.19 9.83
CA ILE A 32 -35.44 -31.81 8.59
C ILE A 32 -34.21 -32.65 8.92
N HIS A 33 -34.35 -33.96 8.78
CA HIS A 33 -33.34 -34.93 9.17
C HIS A 33 -32.38 -35.25 8.00
N ASP A 34 -31.21 -35.80 8.32
CA ASP A 34 -30.18 -36.20 7.37
C ASP A 34 -30.57 -37.43 6.53
N ASP A 35 -31.58 -38.18 6.98
CA ASP A 35 -32.16 -39.33 6.27
C ASP A 35 -33.30 -38.97 5.32
N GLY A 36 -33.61 -37.68 5.15
CA GLY A 36 -34.68 -37.21 4.29
C GLY A 36 -36.06 -37.13 4.95
N THR A 37 -36.19 -37.52 6.22
CA THR A 37 -37.48 -37.46 6.94
C THR A 37 -37.76 -36.08 7.53
N VAL A 38 -39.05 -35.83 7.78
CA VAL A 38 -39.52 -34.62 8.46
C VAL A 38 -40.28 -34.99 9.72
N SER A 39 -39.98 -34.34 10.83
CA SER A 39 -40.79 -34.39 12.05
C SER A 39 -41.31 -33.00 12.41
N VAL A 40 -42.44 -32.93 13.12
CA VAL A 40 -43.07 -31.64 13.50
C VAL A 40 -43.46 -31.68 14.96
N THR A 41 -43.23 -30.58 15.68
CA THR A 41 -43.73 -30.39 17.05
C THR A 41 -44.39 -29.03 17.15
N ASP A 42 -45.35 -28.88 18.07
CA ASP A 42 -45.91 -27.57 18.41
C ASP A 42 -45.75 -27.24 19.90
N THR A 43 -46.07 -25.99 20.26
CA THR A 43 -45.98 -25.50 21.66
C THR A 43 -46.98 -26.13 22.63
N ASP A 44 -48.00 -26.83 22.13
CA ASP A 44 -49.02 -27.49 22.93
C ASP A 44 -48.72 -28.99 23.13
N GLY A 45 -47.59 -29.48 22.61
CA GLY A 45 -47.12 -30.86 22.75
C GLY A 45 -47.65 -31.84 21.70
N ASN A 46 -48.25 -31.35 20.61
CA ASN A 46 -48.60 -32.19 19.46
C ASN A 46 -47.34 -32.57 18.66
N THR A 47 -47.29 -33.77 18.09
CA THR A 47 -46.11 -34.29 17.39
C THR A 47 -46.44 -35.05 16.10
N LEU A 48 -45.65 -34.82 15.05
CA LEU A 48 -45.54 -35.67 13.88
C LEU A 48 -44.16 -36.33 13.98
N GLY A 49 -44.12 -37.65 14.17
CA GLY A 49 -42.88 -38.41 14.12
C GLY A 49 -42.21 -38.34 12.75
N GLN A 50 -40.96 -38.78 12.67
CA GLN A 50 -40.18 -38.85 11.42
C GLN A 50 -41.00 -39.49 10.30
N SER A 51 -41.34 -38.68 9.30
CA SER A 51 -42.22 -39.03 8.20
C SER A 51 -41.44 -39.00 6.89
N ILE A 52 -41.59 -40.05 6.08
CA ILE A 52 -40.95 -40.21 4.77
C ILE A 52 -41.87 -39.70 3.64
N GLY A 53 -41.27 -39.36 2.49
CA GLY A 53 -41.97 -39.00 1.25
C GLY A 53 -42.89 -37.80 1.41
N VAL A 54 -42.33 -36.72 1.93
CA VAL A 54 -43.01 -35.42 1.94
C VAL A 54 -42.28 -34.57 0.91
N GLU A 55 -43.01 -34.01 -0.05
CA GLU A 55 -42.41 -33.16 -1.10
C GLU A 55 -42.68 -31.68 -0.84
N ASN A 56 -43.69 -31.34 -0.02
CA ASN A 56 -44.05 -29.95 0.23
C ASN A 56 -44.42 -29.72 1.70
N ILE A 57 -43.99 -28.58 2.25
CA ILE A 57 -44.39 -28.12 3.59
C ILE A 57 -45.04 -26.74 3.46
N ILE A 58 -46.19 -26.56 4.11
CA ILE A 58 -46.84 -25.27 4.31
C ILE A 58 -46.96 -25.03 5.82
N GLY A 59 -46.24 -24.03 6.33
CA GLY A 59 -46.30 -23.63 7.73
C GLY A 59 -47.62 -22.95 8.12
N GLY A 60 -47.82 -22.80 9.42
CA GLY A 60 -49.04 -22.25 10.01
C GLY A 60 -49.06 -20.73 10.13
N THR A 61 -50.02 -20.23 10.89
CA THR A 61 -50.18 -18.79 11.16
C THR A 61 -49.37 -18.31 12.37
N GLY A 62 -48.82 -19.24 13.16
CA GLY A 62 -47.90 -18.96 14.28
C GLY A 62 -46.45 -18.77 13.81
N THR A 63 -45.48 -18.86 14.73
CA THR A 63 -44.07 -18.91 14.34
C THR A 63 -43.71 -20.30 13.83
N ASN A 64 -43.14 -20.42 12.64
CA ASN A 64 -42.71 -21.67 12.03
C ASN A 64 -41.17 -21.72 11.98
N ARG A 65 -40.55 -22.64 12.71
CA ARG A 65 -39.09 -22.88 12.67
C ARG A 65 -38.80 -24.15 11.87
N PHE A 66 -38.04 -24.04 10.79
CA PHE A 66 -37.56 -25.15 9.98
C PHE A 66 -36.10 -25.42 10.36
N VAL A 67 -35.91 -26.41 11.22
CA VAL A 67 -34.62 -26.80 11.80
C VAL A 67 -34.01 -27.87 10.92
N PHE A 68 -32.77 -27.68 10.52
CA PHE A 68 -32.05 -28.70 9.79
C PHE A 68 -31.02 -29.37 10.72
N ASP A 69 -31.02 -30.69 10.78
CA ASP A 69 -29.91 -31.45 11.36
C ASP A 69 -28.65 -31.30 10.48
N ASP A 70 -27.47 -31.69 10.96
CA ASP A 70 -26.25 -31.64 10.13
C ASP A 70 -26.43 -32.52 8.88
N ASN A 71 -26.24 -31.95 7.68
CA ASN A 71 -26.58 -32.57 6.38
C ASN A 71 -28.08 -32.86 6.16
N GLY A 72 -28.97 -32.26 6.95
CA GLY A 72 -30.42 -32.39 6.81
C GLY A 72 -30.88 -32.05 5.40
N TYR A 73 -31.58 -32.96 4.73
CA TYR A 73 -31.97 -32.81 3.33
C TYR A 73 -33.46 -33.06 3.18
N PHE A 74 -34.12 -32.22 2.40
CA PHE A 74 -35.53 -32.32 2.07
C PHE A 74 -35.70 -32.08 0.57
N ASP A 75 -36.03 -33.12 -0.19
CA ASP A 75 -36.15 -33.05 -1.65
C ASP A 75 -37.45 -32.36 -2.11
N GLY A 76 -37.78 -31.23 -1.48
CA GLY A 76 -39.07 -30.58 -1.57
C GLY A 76 -39.05 -29.07 -1.39
N TYR A 77 -40.23 -28.47 -1.40
CA TYR A 77 -40.43 -27.03 -1.24
C TYR A 77 -40.97 -26.67 0.15
N ILE A 78 -40.41 -25.61 0.74
CA ILE A 78 -40.86 -25.06 2.01
C ILE A 78 -41.58 -23.72 1.76
N VAL A 79 -42.85 -23.65 2.16
CA VAL A 79 -43.62 -22.41 2.24
C VAL A 79 -43.84 -22.10 3.71
N GLY A 80 -43.29 -20.99 4.19
CA GLY A 80 -43.35 -20.64 5.61
C GLY A 80 -44.76 -20.48 6.18
N GLY A 81 -45.76 -20.15 5.35
CA GLY A 81 -47.11 -19.82 5.79
C GLY A 81 -47.30 -18.30 5.94
N THR A 82 -48.31 -17.89 6.70
CA THR A 82 -48.64 -16.46 6.92
C THR A 82 -48.07 -15.89 8.21
N GLY A 83 -47.53 -16.74 9.08
CA GLY A 83 -46.87 -16.32 10.31
C GLY A 83 -45.40 -15.94 10.10
N THR A 84 -44.63 -15.91 11.19
CA THR A 84 -43.18 -15.63 11.15
C THR A 84 -42.40 -16.90 10.89
N ASN A 85 -41.56 -16.91 9.87
CA ASN A 85 -40.95 -18.15 9.38
C ASN A 85 -39.43 -18.07 9.39
N ILE A 86 -38.82 -19.09 10.00
CA ILE A 86 -37.40 -19.14 10.34
C ILE A 86 -36.78 -20.36 9.66
N LEU A 87 -35.79 -20.15 8.79
CA LEU A 87 -34.87 -21.21 8.37
C LEU A 87 -33.72 -21.28 9.37
N ASP A 88 -33.50 -22.44 9.96
CA ASP A 88 -32.56 -22.60 11.05
C ASP A 88 -31.56 -23.74 10.77
N TYR A 89 -30.37 -23.34 10.34
CA TYR A 89 -29.24 -24.22 10.07
C TYR A 89 -28.27 -24.29 11.26
N SER A 90 -28.66 -23.93 12.48
CA SER A 90 -27.72 -23.86 13.62
C SER A 90 -26.99 -25.17 13.94
N ASN A 91 -27.51 -26.32 13.49
CA ASN A 91 -26.85 -27.63 13.65
C ASN A 91 -25.93 -28.01 12.47
N TYR A 92 -25.99 -27.30 11.34
CA TYR A 92 -25.11 -27.56 10.20
C TYR A 92 -23.65 -27.24 10.52
N THR A 93 -22.76 -28.13 10.12
CA THR A 93 -21.31 -27.96 10.26
C THR A 93 -20.62 -27.51 8.97
N SER A 94 -21.25 -27.78 7.83
CA SER A 94 -20.81 -27.31 6.51
C SER A 94 -21.44 -25.96 6.15
N ALA A 95 -20.81 -25.24 5.21
CA ALA A 95 -21.33 -23.98 4.70
C ALA A 95 -22.72 -24.15 4.06
N VAL A 96 -23.62 -23.21 4.37
CA VAL A 96 -24.94 -23.12 3.76
C VAL A 96 -25.06 -21.88 2.87
N GLU A 97 -25.76 -22.04 1.76
CA GLU A 97 -26.15 -20.94 0.88
C GLU A 97 -27.68 -20.79 0.88
N ILE A 98 -28.12 -19.55 1.06
CA ILE A 98 -29.53 -19.12 0.98
C ILE A 98 -29.61 -17.99 -0.05
N ASP A 99 -30.46 -18.18 -1.05
CA ASP A 99 -30.66 -17.26 -2.17
C ASP A 99 -32.10 -16.76 -2.21
N LEU A 100 -32.31 -15.49 -1.83
CA LEU A 100 -33.62 -14.86 -1.79
C LEU A 100 -33.99 -14.15 -3.10
N SER A 101 -33.11 -14.14 -4.10
CA SER A 101 -33.26 -13.32 -5.31
C SER A 101 -34.58 -13.55 -6.04
N ARG A 102 -35.08 -14.79 -6.03
CA ARG A 102 -36.33 -15.19 -6.69
C ARG A 102 -37.51 -15.38 -5.75
N MET A 103 -37.32 -15.18 -4.44
CA MET A 103 -38.37 -15.43 -3.45
C MET A 103 -39.54 -14.45 -3.65
N GLY A 104 -40.71 -14.99 -4.01
CA GLY A 104 -41.91 -14.16 -4.24
C GLY A 104 -41.98 -13.50 -5.61
N VAL A 105 -41.06 -13.82 -6.54
CA VAL A 105 -41.07 -13.27 -7.91
C VAL A 105 -41.84 -14.20 -8.85
N GLY A 106 -43.11 -13.87 -9.09
CA GLY A 106 -44.01 -14.67 -9.93
C GLY A 106 -44.26 -16.05 -9.33
N THR A 107 -43.99 -17.11 -10.10
CA THR A 107 -44.10 -18.50 -9.63
C THR A 107 -42.78 -19.07 -9.10
N HIS A 108 -41.72 -18.25 -9.00
CA HIS A 108 -40.41 -18.72 -8.58
C HIS A 108 -40.27 -18.69 -7.06
N THR A 109 -39.45 -19.60 -6.56
CA THR A 109 -39.06 -19.72 -5.15
C THR A 109 -37.61 -19.26 -4.98
N GLY A 110 -37.24 -18.86 -3.76
CA GLY A 110 -35.84 -18.74 -3.38
C GLY A 110 -35.19 -20.13 -3.31
N LYS A 111 -33.87 -20.17 -3.14
CA LYS A 111 -33.13 -21.42 -2.93
C LYS A 111 -32.51 -21.43 -1.54
N ALA A 112 -32.36 -22.62 -0.96
CA ALA A 112 -31.57 -22.80 0.23
C ALA A 112 -30.93 -24.19 0.22
N THR A 113 -29.83 -24.34 0.95
CA THR A 113 -29.13 -25.62 1.06
C THR A 113 -30.05 -26.70 1.60
N GLY A 114 -30.03 -27.88 1.00
CA GLY A 114 -30.84 -29.00 1.46
C GLY A 114 -32.31 -28.96 1.04
N VAL A 115 -32.76 -27.99 0.21
CA VAL A 115 -34.15 -27.93 -0.30
C VAL A 115 -34.25 -27.58 -1.79
N LYS A 116 -35.35 -27.95 -2.45
CA LYS A 116 -35.62 -27.53 -3.85
C LYS A 116 -36.01 -26.06 -3.95
N GLY A 117 -36.62 -25.50 -2.90
CA GLY A 117 -36.90 -24.06 -2.84
C GLY A 117 -37.64 -23.61 -1.60
N ILE A 118 -37.65 -22.29 -1.39
CA ILE A 118 -38.23 -21.63 -0.21
C ILE A 118 -39.14 -20.47 -0.60
N LEU A 119 -40.16 -20.22 0.22
CA LEU A 119 -41.07 -19.08 0.11
C LEU A 119 -41.51 -18.57 1.49
N ASN A 120 -41.77 -17.27 1.60
CA ASN A 120 -42.24 -16.59 2.81
C ASN A 120 -41.31 -16.76 4.03
N ILE A 121 -40.00 -16.59 3.86
CA ILE A 121 -39.04 -16.66 4.99
C ILE A 121 -38.72 -15.25 5.49
N GLN A 122 -38.75 -15.04 6.81
CA GLN A 122 -38.44 -13.75 7.46
C GLN A 122 -37.19 -13.82 8.34
N SER A 123 -36.68 -15.00 8.68
CA SER A 123 -35.46 -15.13 9.44
C SER A 123 -34.62 -16.30 8.95
N VAL A 124 -33.29 -16.09 8.92
CA VAL A 124 -32.32 -17.12 8.56
C VAL A 124 -31.24 -17.19 9.65
N THR A 125 -30.96 -18.39 10.12
CA THR A 125 -29.84 -18.69 11.01
C THR A 125 -28.89 -19.63 10.27
N GLY A 126 -27.64 -19.21 10.07
CA GLY A 126 -26.59 -20.07 9.52
C GLY A 126 -26.09 -21.12 10.51
N GLY A 127 -25.14 -21.93 10.06
CA GLY A 127 -24.52 -23.01 10.82
C GLY A 127 -23.24 -22.59 11.53
N ALA A 128 -22.42 -23.59 11.87
CA ALA A 128 -21.13 -23.41 12.54
C ALA A 128 -19.97 -23.11 11.58
N SER A 129 -20.24 -23.15 10.27
CA SER A 129 -19.26 -22.82 9.23
C SER A 129 -18.90 -21.34 9.28
N ALA A 130 -17.69 -20.99 8.83
CA ALA A 130 -17.29 -19.59 8.65
C ALA A 130 -17.52 -19.09 7.22
N ALA A 131 -18.40 -19.76 6.47
CA ALA A 131 -18.57 -19.55 5.04
C ALA A 131 -20.05 -19.52 4.62
N ASP A 132 -20.97 -19.29 5.55
CA ASP A 132 -22.39 -19.24 5.23
C ASP A 132 -22.70 -18.00 4.39
N LYS A 133 -23.63 -18.13 3.46
CA LYS A 133 -23.90 -17.13 2.42
C LYS A 133 -25.39 -16.81 2.30
N LEU A 134 -25.70 -15.52 2.28
CA LEU A 134 -27.03 -15.00 2.02
C LEU A 134 -27.02 -14.05 0.83
N ILE A 135 -27.86 -14.34 -0.17
CA ILE A 135 -28.10 -13.47 -1.34
C ILE A 135 -29.44 -12.74 -1.15
N GLY A 136 -29.44 -11.43 -1.39
CA GLY A 136 -30.59 -10.53 -1.24
C GLY A 136 -31.72 -10.77 -2.24
N THR A 137 -32.82 -10.03 -2.07
CA THR A 137 -33.94 -10.06 -3.02
C THR A 137 -33.60 -9.26 -4.28
N MET A 138 -34.20 -9.55 -5.44
CA MET A 138 -34.01 -8.78 -6.69
C MET A 138 -34.69 -7.40 -6.66
N ASN A 139 -34.27 -6.57 -5.71
CA ASN A 139 -34.57 -5.15 -5.55
C ASN A 139 -33.34 -4.49 -4.91
N GLU A 140 -33.29 -3.17 -4.87
CA GLU A 140 -32.40 -2.44 -3.96
C GLU A 140 -32.54 -2.99 -2.51
N ASN A 141 -31.43 -3.46 -1.94
CA ASN A 141 -31.38 -3.96 -0.56
C ASN A 141 -30.53 -3.07 0.33
N THR A 142 -31.10 -2.67 1.47
CA THR A 142 -30.36 -2.15 2.61
C THR A 142 -30.05 -3.28 3.58
N TRP A 143 -28.78 -3.66 3.67
CA TRP A 143 -28.23 -4.63 4.62
C TRP A 143 -27.76 -3.92 5.88
N ALA A 144 -28.56 -3.96 6.95
CA ALA A 144 -28.17 -3.43 8.25
C ALA A 144 -27.42 -4.49 9.07
N VAL A 145 -26.09 -4.39 9.16
CA VAL A 145 -25.25 -5.27 9.98
C VAL A 145 -25.13 -4.69 11.39
N THR A 146 -25.88 -5.28 12.32
CA THR A 146 -26.05 -4.77 13.69
C THR A 146 -25.30 -5.57 14.75
N GLY A 147 -24.82 -6.76 14.41
CA GLY A 147 -23.97 -7.59 15.28
C GLY A 147 -22.91 -8.36 14.49
N VAL A 148 -22.27 -9.33 15.14
CA VAL A 148 -21.33 -10.24 14.46
C VAL A 148 -22.14 -11.17 13.56
N ASN A 149 -21.84 -11.18 12.25
CA ASN A 149 -22.48 -12.00 11.23
C ASN A 149 -24.01 -11.98 11.32
N SER A 150 -24.59 -10.83 11.72
CA SER A 150 -26.01 -10.70 12.03
C SER A 150 -26.56 -9.32 11.73
N GLY A 151 -27.84 -9.27 11.36
CA GLY A 151 -28.47 -8.06 10.86
C GLY A 151 -29.83 -8.29 10.24
N ALA A 152 -30.24 -7.37 9.36
CA ALA A 152 -31.46 -7.48 8.59
C ALA A 152 -31.32 -6.90 7.18
N ILE A 153 -32.09 -7.43 6.24
CA ILE A 153 -32.28 -6.94 4.87
C ILE A 153 -33.60 -6.18 4.82
N ASN A 154 -33.58 -4.91 4.42
CA ASN A 154 -34.78 -4.07 4.24
C ASN A 154 -35.73 -4.02 5.46
N SER A 155 -35.21 -4.29 6.67
CA SER A 155 -35.98 -4.53 7.90
C SER A 155 -37.02 -5.67 7.82
N ALA A 156 -37.02 -6.46 6.75
CA ALA A 156 -38.01 -7.48 6.45
C ALA A 156 -37.50 -8.90 6.72
N VAL A 157 -36.22 -9.16 6.45
CA VAL A 157 -35.58 -10.46 6.67
C VAL A 157 -34.42 -10.30 7.64
N THR A 158 -34.46 -10.99 8.78
CA THR A 158 -33.34 -11.02 9.74
C THR A 158 -32.38 -12.15 9.43
N PHE A 159 -31.09 -11.95 9.71
CA PHE A 159 -30.07 -12.99 9.57
C PHE A 159 -29.14 -13.04 10.79
N SER A 160 -28.62 -14.23 11.08
CA SER A 160 -27.59 -14.45 12.08
C SER A 160 -26.69 -15.63 11.69
N ALA A 161 -25.44 -15.62 12.15
CA ALA A 161 -24.42 -16.60 11.76
C ALA A 161 -24.25 -16.69 10.23
N ILE A 162 -24.25 -15.54 9.53
CA ILE A 162 -23.97 -15.47 8.10
C ILE A 162 -22.71 -14.63 7.85
N GLU A 163 -21.67 -15.24 7.29
CA GLU A 163 -20.38 -14.60 7.05
C GLU A 163 -20.28 -13.89 5.70
N ASN A 164 -21.08 -14.30 4.72
CA ASN A 164 -21.00 -13.80 3.35
C ASN A 164 -22.33 -13.20 2.90
N LEU A 165 -22.31 -11.91 2.57
CA LEU A 165 -23.47 -11.17 2.07
C LEU A 165 -23.30 -10.90 0.58
N THR A 166 -24.35 -11.05 -0.19
CA THR A 166 -24.36 -10.71 -1.62
C THR A 166 -25.66 -9.98 -1.94
N GLY A 167 -25.57 -8.77 -2.48
CA GLY A 167 -26.75 -8.03 -2.94
C GLY A 167 -27.32 -8.58 -4.25
N ALA A 168 -28.23 -7.82 -4.83
CA ALA A 168 -28.96 -8.15 -6.03
C ALA A 168 -28.15 -7.83 -7.30
N GLN A 169 -28.64 -8.27 -8.45
CA GLN A 169 -27.97 -7.98 -9.71
C GLN A 169 -28.56 -6.71 -10.35
N ASN A 170 -27.72 -5.75 -10.72
CA ASN A 170 -28.09 -4.46 -11.33
C ASN A 170 -28.92 -3.53 -10.44
N GLU A 171 -28.85 -3.68 -9.11
CA GLU A 171 -29.56 -2.84 -8.16
C GLU A 171 -28.53 -2.10 -7.29
N ASP A 172 -28.91 -0.98 -6.70
CA ASP A 172 -28.03 -0.19 -5.83
C ASP A 172 -28.17 -0.70 -4.39
N ASP A 173 -27.29 -1.60 -3.96
CA ASP A 173 -27.32 -2.16 -2.61
C ASP A 173 -26.49 -1.34 -1.60
N ALA A 174 -27.02 -1.20 -0.38
CA ALA A 174 -26.37 -0.49 0.71
C ALA A 174 -26.07 -1.42 1.89
N PHE A 175 -24.79 -1.59 2.21
CA PHE A 175 -24.31 -2.37 3.35
C PHE A 175 -23.95 -1.46 4.53
N VAL A 176 -24.92 -1.26 5.43
CA VAL A 176 -24.80 -0.38 6.60
C VAL A 176 -24.23 -1.16 7.78
N ILE A 177 -22.95 -0.92 8.10
CA ILE A 177 -22.22 -1.55 9.20
C ILE A 177 -22.28 -0.65 10.43
N SER A 178 -23.05 -1.07 11.43
CA SER A 178 -23.20 -0.31 12.67
C SER A 178 -21.97 -0.39 13.58
N ALA A 179 -22.04 0.27 14.75
CA ALA A 179 -21.00 0.21 15.76
C ALA A 179 -20.69 -1.22 16.28
N ALA A 180 -21.70 -2.09 16.39
CA ALA A 180 -21.54 -3.48 16.81
C ALA A 180 -21.46 -4.45 15.62
N GLY A 181 -21.64 -3.96 14.40
CA GLY A 181 -21.60 -4.76 13.18
C GLY A 181 -20.20 -5.26 12.87
N ILE A 182 -20.08 -6.57 12.65
CA ILE A 182 -18.86 -7.23 12.18
C ILE A 182 -19.27 -8.31 11.19
N ILE A 183 -18.70 -8.28 9.99
CA ILE A 183 -18.71 -9.41 9.04
C ILE A 183 -17.32 -10.03 9.07
N THR A 184 -17.26 -11.35 9.09
CA THR A 184 -15.98 -12.11 9.14
C THR A 184 -15.63 -12.82 7.84
N GLY A 185 -16.54 -12.83 6.85
CA GLY A 185 -16.31 -13.35 5.51
C GLY A 185 -16.19 -12.25 4.47
N SER A 186 -17.18 -12.15 3.59
CA SER A 186 -17.16 -11.23 2.44
C SER A 186 -18.46 -10.47 2.24
N ILE A 187 -18.35 -9.27 1.67
CA ILE A 187 -19.47 -8.49 1.18
C ILE A 187 -19.32 -8.37 -0.33
N ARG A 188 -20.35 -8.74 -1.07
CA ARG A 188 -20.38 -8.53 -2.52
C ARG A 188 -21.60 -7.69 -2.89
N GLY A 189 -21.40 -6.65 -3.68
CA GLY A 189 -22.51 -5.81 -4.14
C GLY A 189 -23.52 -6.61 -4.94
N HIS A 190 -23.06 -7.34 -5.95
CA HIS A 190 -23.96 -8.11 -6.82
C HIS A 190 -23.64 -9.61 -6.94
N ALA A 191 -24.64 -10.42 -7.33
CA ALA A 191 -24.38 -11.79 -7.76
C ALA A 191 -23.57 -11.82 -9.09
N PRO A 192 -22.74 -12.86 -9.35
CA PRO A 192 -21.91 -12.91 -10.56
C PRO A 192 -22.69 -12.64 -11.87
N GLY A 193 -22.18 -11.73 -12.69
CA GLY A 193 -22.77 -11.34 -13.97
C GLY A 193 -22.37 -9.93 -14.37
N ILE A 194 -23.06 -9.37 -15.37
CA ILE A 194 -22.95 -7.93 -15.67
C ILE A 194 -23.64 -7.19 -14.53
N ASP A 195 -23.00 -6.12 -14.09
CA ASP A 195 -23.54 -5.23 -13.09
C ASP A 195 -23.49 -3.78 -13.58
N THR A 196 -24.56 -3.06 -13.27
CA THR A 196 -24.74 -1.64 -13.54
C THR A 196 -25.25 -0.88 -12.32
N GLY A 197 -25.50 -1.59 -11.20
CA GLY A 197 -25.88 -0.97 -9.94
C GLY A 197 -24.72 -0.20 -9.33
N PHE A 198 -25.04 0.64 -8.33
CA PHE A 198 -24.07 1.37 -7.53
C PHE A 198 -24.13 0.88 -6.08
N ASP A 199 -23.15 0.06 -5.70
CA ASP A 199 -23.13 -0.60 -4.41
C ASP A 199 -22.27 0.14 -3.39
N THR A 200 -22.79 0.32 -2.19
CA THR A 200 -22.14 1.13 -1.14
C THR A 200 -21.99 0.38 0.17
N ILE A 201 -20.80 0.43 0.76
CA ILE A 201 -20.59 0.10 2.18
C ILE A 201 -20.62 1.39 3.00
N LEU A 202 -21.47 1.45 4.02
CA LEU A 202 -21.57 2.57 4.94
C LEU A 202 -21.19 2.13 6.36
N PHE A 203 -20.12 2.67 6.93
CA PHE A 203 -19.87 2.55 8.36
C PHE A 203 -20.63 3.64 9.12
N ASP A 204 -21.67 3.25 9.85
CA ASP A 204 -22.53 4.12 10.68
C ASP A 204 -22.15 4.00 12.16
N GLY A 205 -21.07 4.71 12.52
CA GLY A 205 -20.56 4.79 13.89
C GLY A 205 -19.64 3.65 14.34
N GLY A 206 -19.29 3.67 15.64
CA GLY A 206 -18.36 2.72 16.26
C GLY A 206 -16.88 2.94 15.95
N ALA A 207 -16.05 1.94 16.24
CA ALA A 207 -14.58 1.98 16.11
C ALA A 207 -13.84 2.99 17.01
N SER A 208 -14.46 3.53 18.06
CA SER A 208 -13.79 4.44 19.01
C SER A 208 -12.52 3.80 19.59
N GLY A 209 -11.38 4.45 19.38
CA GLY A 209 -10.06 3.94 19.80
C GLY A 209 -9.45 2.87 18.88
N ALA A 210 -10.18 2.37 17.89
CA ALA A 210 -9.67 1.42 16.89
C ALA A 210 -9.15 2.13 15.63
N ARG A 211 -8.29 1.43 14.88
CA ARG A 211 -7.81 1.85 13.56
C ARG A 211 -8.67 1.19 12.48
N MET A 212 -9.18 1.98 11.54
CA MET A 212 -9.76 1.47 10.30
C MET A 212 -8.67 1.33 9.24
N THR A 213 -8.62 0.19 8.55
CA THR A 213 -7.69 -0.09 7.45
C THR A 213 -8.49 -0.47 6.23
N TYR A 214 -8.34 0.30 5.15
CA TYR A 214 -9.02 0.09 3.87
C TYR A 214 -7.97 -0.36 2.86
N SER A 215 -8.14 -1.55 2.29
CA SER A 215 -7.24 -2.14 1.30
C SER A 215 -7.96 -2.27 -0.03
N ALA A 216 -7.59 -1.53 -1.07
CA ALA A 216 -8.13 -1.75 -2.41
C ALA A 216 -7.26 -2.74 -3.20
N THR A 217 -7.88 -3.78 -3.77
CA THR A 217 -7.23 -4.77 -4.65
C THR A 217 -7.72 -4.71 -6.09
N GLY A 218 -8.76 -3.94 -6.36
CA GLY A 218 -9.32 -3.65 -7.69
C GLY A 218 -10.11 -2.34 -7.67
N SER A 219 -10.75 -1.99 -8.79
CA SER A 219 -11.60 -0.79 -8.90
C SER A 219 -12.83 -0.84 -7.99
N ASP A 220 -13.31 -2.04 -7.68
CA ASP A 220 -14.54 -2.34 -6.95
C ASP A 220 -14.32 -3.43 -5.89
N ALA A 221 -13.07 -3.73 -5.55
CA ALA A 221 -12.71 -4.87 -4.71
C ALA A 221 -11.59 -4.53 -3.72
N GLY A 222 -11.59 -5.22 -2.58
CA GLY A 222 -10.66 -4.95 -1.50
C GLY A 222 -10.95 -5.66 -0.19
N ALA A 223 -10.49 -5.07 0.91
CA ALA A 223 -10.76 -5.49 2.27
C ALA A 223 -10.85 -4.29 3.22
N VAL A 224 -11.66 -4.42 4.26
CA VAL A 224 -11.75 -3.43 5.34
C VAL A 224 -11.55 -4.10 6.69
N PHE A 225 -10.69 -3.52 7.53
CA PHE A 225 -10.43 -3.98 8.89
C PHE A 225 -10.68 -2.89 9.92
N ARG A 226 -11.39 -3.24 11.00
CA ARG A 226 -11.55 -2.48 12.24
C ARG A 226 -10.68 -3.14 13.31
N GLY A 227 -9.46 -2.63 13.51
CA GLY A 227 -8.46 -3.31 14.33
C GLY A 227 -7.97 -4.60 13.67
N GLU A 228 -8.26 -5.75 14.26
CA GLU A 228 -7.89 -7.08 13.74
C GLU A 228 -9.05 -7.80 13.05
N THR A 229 -10.29 -7.31 13.20
CA THR A 229 -11.47 -7.91 12.56
C THR A 229 -11.79 -7.18 11.26
N GLY A 230 -12.21 -7.92 10.24
CA GLY A 230 -12.48 -7.34 8.93
C GLY A 230 -13.11 -8.34 7.98
N PHE A 231 -13.43 -7.85 6.79
CA PHE A 231 -14.01 -8.63 5.70
C PHE A 231 -13.37 -8.22 4.38
N THR A 232 -13.54 -9.07 3.37
CA THR A 232 -13.21 -8.74 1.97
C THR A 232 -14.43 -8.22 1.24
N TYR A 233 -14.25 -7.40 0.21
CA TYR A 233 -15.33 -6.94 -0.63
C TYR A 233 -15.02 -7.01 -2.13
N SER A 234 -16.07 -7.09 -2.94
CA SER A 234 -16.02 -7.08 -4.42
C SER A 234 -17.31 -6.53 -5.00
N GLY A 235 -17.26 -5.88 -6.16
CA GLY A 235 -18.43 -5.20 -6.73
C GLY A 235 -18.97 -4.13 -5.79
N ILE A 236 -18.11 -3.32 -5.17
CA ILE A 236 -18.53 -2.19 -4.32
C ILE A 236 -17.96 -0.91 -4.92
N ASP A 237 -18.82 0.02 -5.28
CA ASP A 237 -18.46 1.29 -5.92
C ASP A 237 -18.04 2.36 -4.91
N SER A 238 -18.59 2.32 -3.69
CA SER A 238 -18.27 3.31 -2.66
C SER A 238 -18.14 2.71 -1.27
N ILE A 239 -17.23 3.29 -0.48
CA ILE A 239 -17.15 3.06 0.96
C ILE A 239 -17.22 4.41 1.68
N ASP A 240 -18.32 4.63 2.37
CA ASP A 240 -18.57 5.80 3.20
C ASP A 240 -18.26 5.48 4.67
N ASP A 241 -17.28 6.16 5.25
CA ASP A 241 -16.87 5.95 6.64
C ASP A 241 -17.23 7.14 7.52
N SER A 242 -18.33 7.01 8.27
CA SER A 242 -18.75 7.96 9.31
C SER A 242 -18.44 7.48 10.73
N SER A 243 -17.56 6.50 10.89
CA SER A 243 -17.19 5.93 12.19
C SER A 243 -16.39 6.91 13.08
N SER A 244 -16.29 6.60 14.37
CA SER A 244 -15.47 7.35 15.34
C SER A 244 -14.04 6.81 15.47
N ALA A 245 -13.51 6.18 14.41
CA ALA A 245 -12.16 5.61 14.38
C ALA A 245 -11.07 6.63 14.75
N ALA A 246 -10.09 6.17 15.55
CA ALA A 246 -8.95 7.01 15.98
C ALA A 246 -7.96 7.28 14.84
N ALA A 247 -7.87 6.35 13.88
CA ALA A 247 -7.02 6.47 12.70
C ALA A 247 -7.66 5.73 11.51
N ARG A 248 -7.41 6.24 10.31
CA ARG A 248 -7.79 5.63 9.03
C ARG A 248 -6.53 5.44 8.21
N VAL A 249 -6.31 4.21 7.76
CA VAL A 249 -5.18 3.83 6.91
C VAL A 249 -5.76 3.32 5.61
N PHE A 250 -5.29 3.88 4.50
CA PHE A 250 -5.63 3.41 3.16
C PHE A 250 -4.39 2.74 2.58
N THR A 251 -4.54 1.48 2.19
CA THR A 251 -3.54 0.70 1.46
C THR A 251 -4.17 0.38 0.11
N THR A 252 -3.47 0.63 -0.98
CA THR A 252 -3.86 0.12 -2.29
C THR A 252 -2.84 -0.96 -2.67
N ALA A 253 -3.25 -1.95 -3.46
CA ALA A 253 -2.29 -2.80 -4.15
C ALA A 253 -1.45 -1.88 -5.06
N GLU A 254 -0.27 -1.48 -4.58
CA GLU A 254 0.66 -0.62 -5.31
C GLU A 254 1.10 -1.35 -6.59
N ASN A 255 0.97 -0.71 -7.75
CA ASN A 255 1.77 -1.10 -8.91
C ASN A 255 3.24 -0.81 -8.55
N GLN A 256 3.96 -1.85 -8.15
CA GLN A 256 5.35 -1.70 -7.76
C GLN A 256 6.23 -1.66 -9.01
N VAL A 257 6.82 -0.50 -9.28
CA VAL A 257 7.86 -0.35 -10.31
C VAL A 257 9.22 -0.33 -9.64
N THR A 258 10.03 -1.35 -9.91
CA THR A 258 11.43 -1.38 -9.45
C THR A 258 12.31 -0.70 -10.49
N LEU A 259 12.81 0.47 -10.15
CA LEU A 259 13.88 1.13 -10.88
C LEU A 259 15.22 0.59 -10.36
N ALA A 260 16.09 0.12 -11.25
CA ALA A 260 17.38 -0.47 -10.90
C ALA A 260 18.47 -0.01 -11.87
N GLY A 261 19.69 0.17 -11.36
CA GLY A 261 20.83 0.68 -12.13
C GLY A 261 21.50 1.87 -11.44
N THR A 262 22.65 2.30 -11.96
CA THR A 262 23.35 3.51 -11.50
C THR A 262 23.08 4.63 -12.50
N PRO A 263 22.37 5.72 -12.12
CA PRO A 263 22.09 6.82 -13.04
C PRO A 263 23.38 7.43 -13.62
N ALA A 264 23.43 7.71 -14.93
CA ALA A 264 24.58 8.36 -15.57
C ALA A 264 24.27 9.77 -16.11
N ALA A 265 25.30 10.62 -16.24
CA ALA A 265 25.11 12.06 -16.45
C ALA A 265 24.53 12.30 -17.83
N GLY A 266 23.46 13.08 -17.91
CA GLY A 266 22.75 13.35 -19.17
C GLY A 266 21.79 12.25 -19.62
N GLU A 267 21.64 11.16 -18.85
CA GLU A 267 20.54 10.22 -19.06
C GLU A 267 19.20 10.83 -18.63
N THR A 268 18.11 10.38 -19.25
CA THR A 268 16.75 10.71 -18.81
C THR A 268 16.04 9.44 -18.37
N TRP A 269 15.57 9.43 -17.14
CA TRP A 269 14.74 8.36 -16.58
C TRP A 269 13.29 8.76 -16.71
N THR A 270 12.49 7.94 -17.39
CA THR A 270 11.08 8.22 -17.66
C THR A 270 10.20 7.12 -17.09
N LEU A 271 9.15 7.51 -16.37
CA LEU A 271 8.05 6.64 -15.98
C LEU A 271 6.78 7.09 -16.71
N ASN A 272 6.14 6.16 -17.42
CA ASN A 272 4.81 6.39 -17.98
C ASN A 272 3.75 5.95 -16.97
N VAL A 273 2.87 6.87 -16.56
CA VAL A 273 1.71 6.58 -15.70
C VAL A 273 0.47 7.00 -16.46
N ASP A 274 -0.40 6.04 -16.78
CA ASP A 274 -1.65 6.25 -17.50
C ASP A 274 -1.51 7.09 -18.79
N GLY A 275 -0.42 6.86 -19.53
CA GLY A 275 -0.14 7.55 -20.80
C GLY A 275 0.57 8.89 -20.65
N ALA A 276 0.83 9.37 -19.44
CA ALA A 276 1.63 10.57 -19.17
C ALA A 276 3.07 10.21 -18.80
N ASP A 277 4.05 10.87 -19.43
CA ASP A 277 5.47 10.68 -19.14
C ASP A 277 5.96 11.63 -18.04
N TYR A 278 6.48 11.06 -16.96
CA TYR A 278 7.19 11.74 -15.89
C TYR A 278 8.67 11.48 -16.09
N SER A 279 9.48 12.52 -16.25
CA SER A 279 10.88 12.37 -16.65
C SER A 279 11.83 13.14 -15.74
N HIS A 280 12.98 12.53 -15.47
CA HIS A 280 14.06 13.13 -14.70
C HIS A 280 15.37 13.03 -15.48
N ALA A 281 15.97 14.18 -15.80
CA ALA A 281 17.27 14.24 -16.46
C ALA A 281 18.37 14.22 -15.39
N VAL A 282 19.17 13.15 -15.37
CA VAL A 282 20.19 12.89 -14.36
C VAL A 282 21.34 13.89 -14.51
N LEU A 283 21.57 14.65 -13.46
CA LEU A 283 22.63 15.65 -13.37
C LEU A 283 23.92 15.07 -12.79
N GLY A 284 25.06 15.57 -13.26
CA GLY A 284 26.37 15.40 -12.62
C GLY A 284 26.56 16.38 -11.46
N ALA A 285 27.60 16.17 -10.64
CA ALA A 285 28.07 17.24 -9.75
C ALA A 285 28.30 18.51 -10.58
N THR A 286 27.70 19.63 -10.16
CA THR A 286 27.84 20.90 -10.88
C THR A 286 29.07 21.61 -10.36
N THR A 287 29.99 21.95 -11.26
CA THR A 287 31.30 22.50 -10.87
C THR A 287 31.54 23.88 -11.46
N THR A 288 31.99 24.80 -10.62
CA THR A 288 32.44 26.13 -11.01
C THR A 288 33.89 26.30 -10.61
N LYS A 289 34.67 26.94 -11.46
CA LYS A 289 35.99 27.46 -11.15
C LYS A 289 35.92 28.93 -10.86
N VAL A 290 36.72 29.40 -9.91
CA VAL A 290 36.93 30.81 -9.62
C VAL A 290 38.42 31.10 -9.77
N ALA A 291 38.77 31.80 -10.85
CA ALA A 291 40.15 32.24 -11.09
C ALA A 291 40.41 33.55 -10.35
N LEU A 292 41.48 33.56 -9.55
CA LEU A 292 41.93 34.71 -8.76
C LEU A 292 43.09 35.41 -9.49
N ALA A 293 43.04 36.73 -9.61
CA ALA A 293 44.14 37.50 -10.20
C ALA A 293 44.35 38.86 -9.53
N GLY A 294 45.63 39.26 -9.45
CA GLY A 294 46.10 40.48 -8.81
C GLY A 294 47.20 40.20 -7.77
N ALA A 295 47.82 41.27 -7.26
CA ALA A 295 48.85 41.16 -6.23
C ALA A 295 48.24 40.71 -4.89
N VAL A 296 48.91 39.80 -4.19
CA VAL A 296 48.48 39.36 -2.85
C VAL A 296 49.06 40.33 -1.82
N VAL A 297 48.19 41.08 -1.14
CA VAL A 297 48.57 42.06 -0.12
C VAL A 297 47.96 41.65 1.22
N ALA A 298 48.76 41.71 2.30
CA ALA A 298 48.27 41.42 3.64
C ALA A 298 47.04 42.28 3.97
N ASP A 299 46.11 41.70 4.74
CA ASP A 299 44.82 42.27 5.13
C ASP A 299 43.77 42.40 4.00
N ASP A 300 44.11 42.06 2.74
CA ASP A 300 43.08 41.88 1.71
C ASP A 300 42.09 40.78 2.13
N VAL A 301 40.80 41.02 1.88
CA VAL A 301 39.74 40.01 2.09
C VAL A 301 39.17 39.59 0.74
N TRP A 302 39.38 38.33 0.40
CA TRP A 302 38.77 37.72 -0.78
C TRP A 302 37.54 36.95 -0.34
N THR A 303 36.42 37.08 -1.06
CA THR A 303 35.17 36.41 -0.69
C THR A 303 34.56 35.71 -1.90
N ILE A 304 34.23 34.42 -1.71
CA ILE A 304 33.37 33.65 -2.59
C ILE A 304 32.05 33.43 -1.86
N ARG A 305 30.94 33.78 -2.49
CA ARG A 305 29.61 33.47 -1.98
C ARG A 305 29.04 32.27 -2.71
N VAL A 306 28.69 31.23 -1.95
CA VAL A 306 28.05 30.01 -2.47
C VAL A 306 26.61 29.98 -1.97
N GLY A 307 25.65 30.08 -2.90
CA GLY A 307 24.25 30.28 -2.56
C GLY A 307 24.05 31.57 -1.75
N THR A 308 23.73 31.44 -0.47
CA THR A 308 23.54 32.57 0.45
C THR A 308 24.71 32.81 1.39
N THR A 309 25.70 31.90 1.46
CA THR A 309 26.79 31.91 2.45
C THR A 309 28.06 32.52 1.89
N ASP A 310 28.62 33.50 2.61
CA ASP A 310 29.90 34.12 2.29
C ASP A 310 31.07 33.30 2.88
N CYS A 311 32.01 32.92 2.03
CA CYS A 311 33.24 32.21 2.39
C CYS A 311 34.43 33.13 2.10
N SER A 312 35.03 33.64 3.17
CA SER A 312 36.09 34.66 3.07
C SER A 312 37.43 34.15 3.54
N TYR A 313 38.50 34.69 2.94
CA TYR A 313 39.86 34.51 3.40
C TYR A 313 40.56 35.87 3.53
N THR A 314 41.13 36.12 4.70
CA THR A 314 41.95 37.31 4.96
C THR A 314 43.42 36.96 4.76
N VAL A 315 44.07 37.68 3.85
CA VAL A 315 45.48 37.46 3.48
C VAL A 315 46.39 37.81 4.66
N VAL A 316 47.32 36.92 4.99
CA VAL A 316 48.37 37.17 5.98
C VAL A 316 49.71 37.48 5.30
N ALA A 317 50.65 38.03 6.07
CA ALA A 317 51.97 38.37 5.56
C ALA A 317 52.68 37.16 4.94
N ASN A 318 53.23 37.35 3.73
CA ASN A 318 53.93 36.35 2.90
C ASN A 318 53.04 35.29 2.22
N ASP A 319 51.72 35.44 2.25
CA ASP A 319 50.85 34.60 1.43
C ASP A 319 51.13 34.76 -0.06
N LYS A 320 50.99 33.65 -0.78
CA LYS A 320 50.94 33.59 -2.25
C LYS A 320 49.51 33.36 -2.70
N MET A 321 49.24 33.51 -4.00
CA MET A 321 47.89 33.27 -4.54
C MET A 321 47.40 31.85 -4.27
N THR A 322 48.32 30.88 -4.20
CA THR A 322 48.05 29.49 -3.78
C THR A 322 47.54 29.40 -2.35
N ASN A 323 48.03 30.23 -1.43
CA ASN A 323 47.55 30.28 -0.05
C ASN A 323 46.13 30.85 0.00
N VAL A 324 45.86 31.91 -0.77
CA VAL A 324 44.52 32.53 -0.86
C VAL A 324 43.50 31.55 -1.44
N ALA A 325 43.84 30.88 -2.55
CA ALA A 325 42.96 29.89 -3.17
C ALA A 325 42.69 28.70 -2.22
N ALA A 326 43.73 28.16 -1.57
CA ALA A 326 43.57 27.09 -0.59
C ALA A 326 42.72 27.53 0.62
N GLY A 327 42.93 28.75 1.11
CA GLY A 327 42.16 29.34 2.20
C GLY A 327 40.68 29.52 1.87
N LEU A 328 40.36 29.98 0.65
CA LEU A 328 38.99 30.07 0.15
C LEU A 328 38.34 28.70 -0.04
N ALA A 329 39.05 27.73 -0.59
CA ALA A 329 38.56 26.36 -0.72
C ALA A 329 38.24 25.76 0.67
N ALA A 330 39.13 25.95 1.64
CA ALA A 330 38.89 25.54 3.03
C ALA A 330 37.69 26.27 3.64
N ALA A 331 37.52 27.57 3.39
CA ALA A 331 36.37 28.33 3.88
C ALA A 331 35.05 27.79 3.31
N VAL A 332 35.00 27.40 2.03
CA VAL A 332 33.81 26.77 1.43
C VAL A 332 33.52 25.42 2.09
N ASN A 333 34.52 24.54 2.18
CA ASN A 333 34.36 23.22 2.80
C ASN A 333 33.89 23.30 4.26
N ASN A 334 34.33 24.31 5.01
CA ASN A 334 33.98 24.46 6.42
C ASN A 334 32.59 25.08 6.63
N ASN A 335 32.10 25.88 5.69
CA ASN A 335 30.92 26.74 5.89
C ASN A 335 29.71 26.33 5.06
N VAL A 336 29.86 25.46 4.06
CA VAL A 336 28.79 25.15 3.10
C VAL A 336 28.67 23.63 2.92
N ALA A 337 27.79 23.02 3.71
CA ALA A 337 27.50 21.60 3.63
C ALA A 337 26.96 21.19 2.24
N GLY A 338 27.36 20.01 1.76
CA GLY A 338 26.98 19.48 0.44
C GLY A 338 27.78 20.04 -0.73
N TYR A 339 28.81 20.85 -0.45
CA TYR A 339 29.77 21.36 -1.43
C TYR A 339 31.17 20.89 -1.09
N ALA A 340 31.94 20.58 -2.12
CA ALA A 340 33.35 20.27 -1.99
C ALA A 340 34.16 21.24 -2.84
N ALA A 341 35.18 21.83 -2.24
CA ALA A 341 36.06 22.80 -2.86
C ALA A 341 37.51 22.35 -2.79
N GLY A 342 38.24 22.66 -3.85
CA GLY A 342 39.66 22.37 -4.02
C GLY A 342 40.38 23.58 -4.61
N ALA A 343 41.69 23.59 -4.55
CA ALA A 343 42.49 24.68 -5.08
C ALA A 343 43.75 24.16 -5.76
N GLU A 344 44.04 24.68 -6.94
CA GLU A 344 45.30 24.46 -7.65
C GLU A 344 45.75 25.81 -8.25
N GLY A 345 47.00 26.18 -7.99
CA GLY A 345 47.51 27.49 -8.38
C GLY A 345 46.67 28.63 -7.79
N GLY A 346 46.22 29.56 -8.62
CA GLY A 346 45.32 30.65 -8.25
C GLY A 346 43.85 30.39 -8.54
N THR A 347 43.42 29.14 -8.66
CA THR A 347 42.03 28.79 -9.01
C THR A 347 41.40 27.97 -7.90
N VAL A 348 40.15 28.31 -7.55
CA VAL A 348 39.30 27.53 -6.64
C VAL A 348 38.27 26.77 -7.47
N THR A 349 38.20 25.45 -7.33
CA THR A 349 37.10 24.62 -7.86
C THR A 349 36.06 24.44 -6.77
N ILE A 350 34.78 24.58 -7.10
CA ILE A 350 33.66 24.39 -6.18
C ILE A 350 32.67 23.46 -6.88
N ALA A 351 32.43 22.30 -6.27
CA ALA A 351 31.50 21.31 -6.77
C ALA A 351 30.31 21.20 -5.82
N LYS A 352 29.10 21.31 -6.36
CA LYS A 352 27.86 20.96 -5.66
C LYS A 352 27.63 19.46 -5.86
N LEU A 353 27.80 18.68 -4.79
CA LEU A 353 27.86 17.22 -4.89
C LEU A 353 26.55 16.60 -5.36
N ALA A 354 25.42 17.18 -4.97
CA ALA A 354 24.08 16.75 -5.39
C ALA A 354 23.69 17.22 -6.80
N GLY A 355 24.56 17.93 -7.51
CA GLY A 355 24.22 18.52 -8.81
C GLY A 355 23.20 19.66 -8.73
N GLY A 356 22.47 19.88 -9.84
CA GLY A 356 21.48 20.96 -9.96
C GLY A 356 22.09 22.35 -10.14
N THR A 357 21.24 23.38 -10.09
CA THR A 357 21.70 24.76 -10.20
C THR A 357 22.60 25.14 -9.03
N MET A 358 23.72 25.80 -9.34
CA MET A 358 24.66 26.34 -8.36
C MET A 358 24.87 27.83 -8.64
N SER A 359 24.79 28.65 -7.59
CA SER A 359 25.08 30.09 -7.67
C SER A 359 26.38 30.37 -6.94
N VAL A 360 27.37 30.89 -7.67
CA VAL A 360 28.65 31.35 -7.13
C VAL A 360 28.83 32.80 -7.54
N THR A 361 28.95 33.69 -6.56
CA THR A 361 29.32 35.09 -6.80
C THR A 361 30.61 35.41 -6.05
N THR A 362 31.31 36.46 -6.50
CA THR A 362 32.65 36.76 -6.02
C THR A 362 32.80 38.22 -5.68
N THR A 363 33.47 38.52 -4.57
CA THR A 363 33.80 39.88 -4.14
C THR A 363 35.33 39.98 -4.02
N PRO A 364 36.03 40.45 -5.08
CA PRO A 364 37.48 40.67 -5.01
C PRO A 364 37.81 41.91 -4.15
N PRO A 365 38.99 41.94 -3.51
CA PRO A 365 39.50 43.18 -2.92
C PRO A 365 39.79 44.23 -4.00
N ALA A 366 39.92 45.50 -3.60
CA ALA A 366 40.09 46.61 -4.54
C ALA A 366 41.32 46.40 -5.46
N GLY A 367 41.12 46.63 -6.77
CA GLY A 367 42.17 46.49 -7.79
C GLY A 367 42.51 45.05 -8.21
N LYS A 368 41.73 44.06 -7.75
CA LYS A 368 41.89 42.63 -8.09
C LYS A 368 40.65 42.10 -8.79
N THR A 369 40.74 40.89 -9.32
CA THR A 369 39.65 40.25 -10.05
C THR A 369 39.42 38.82 -9.60
N MET A 370 38.14 38.42 -9.60
CA MET A 370 37.71 37.03 -9.46
C MET A 370 36.76 36.73 -10.62
N ALA A 371 37.03 35.67 -11.36
CA ALA A 371 36.20 35.27 -12.50
C ALA A 371 35.66 33.85 -12.28
N ALA A 372 34.34 33.74 -12.19
CA ALA A 372 33.65 32.46 -12.10
C ALA A 372 33.38 31.88 -13.50
N ASP A 373 33.76 30.62 -13.73
CA ASP A 373 33.50 29.86 -14.96
C ASP A 373 32.95 28.47 -14.62
N SER A 374 31.75 28.17 -15.09
CA SER A 374 31.05 26.90 -14.84
C SER A 374 31.13 25.89 -16.00
N VAL A 375 31.85 26.20 -17.09
CA VAL A 375 31.76 25.40 -18.33
C VAL A 375 32.89 24.36 -18.46
N THR A 376 33.99 24.54 -17.72
CA THR A 376 35.26 23.89 -18.06
C THR A 376 35.79 22.91 -17.02
N ALA A 377 35.08 22.60 -15.93
CA ALA A 377 35.50 21.59 -14.95
C ALA A 377 34.43 20.52 -14.74
N VAL A 378 34.86 19.29 -14.46
CA VAL A 378 33.96 18.15 -14.23
C VAL A 378 34.39 17.45 -12.94
N THR A 379 33.42 17.09 -12.10
CA THR A 379 33.67 16.46 -10.81
C THR A 379 33.00 15.09 -10.71
N ALA A 380 33.74 14.12 -10.20
CA ALA A 380 33.27 12.79 -9.80
C ALA A 380 33.35 12.68 -8.27
N THR A 381 32.47 11.88 -7.67
CA THR A 381 32.50 11.61 -6.23
C THR A 381 32.73 10.14 -5.95
N VAL A 382 33.50 9.83 -4.90
CA VAL A 382 33.81 8.46 -4.47
C VAL A 382 33.51 8.30 -2.99
N ALA A 383 32.58 7.43 -2.64
CA ALA A 383 32.42 6.93 -1.29
C ALA A 383 33.23 5.64 -1.13
N LEU A 384 34.02 5.55 -0.05
CA LEU A 384 34.73 4.34 0.33
C LEU A 384 34.12 3.78 1.62
N THR A 385 33.97 2.46 1.70
CA THR A 385 33.51 1.76 2.91
C THR A 385 34.38 0.52 3.17
N GLY A 386 34.40 0.07 4.43
CA GLY A 386 35.21 -1.04 4.90
C GLY A 386 36.14 -0.63 6.03
N THR A 387 36.76 -1.62 6.69
CA THR A 387 37.69 -1.42 7.80
C THR A 387 39.12 -1.61 7.30
N PRO A 388 39.97 -0.57 7.25
CA PRO A 388 41.35 -0.71 6.83
C PRO A 388 42.13 -1.66 7.76
N ALA A 389 42.74 -2.70 7.20
CA ALA A 389 43.64 -3.59 7.92
C ALA A 389 45.10 -3.25 7.59
N THR A 390 46.01 -3.46 8.55
CA THR A 390 47.45 -3.16 8.34
C THR A 390 48.00 -3.98 7.18
N GLY A 391 48.65 -3.31 6.23
CA GLY A 391 49.18 -3.92 5.01
C GLY A 391 48.22 -3.90 3.82
N ASP A 392 46.94 -3.54 4.01
CA ASP A 392 46.03 -3.32 2.90
C ASP A 392 46.52 -2.19 2.01
N ILE A 393 46.26 -2.29 0.71
CA ILE A 393 46.51 -1.21 -0.23
C ILE A 393 45.20 -0.78 -0.86
N TRP A 394 44.85 0.49 -0.66
CA TRP A 394 43.67 1.11 -1.25
C TRP A 394 44.11 1.96 -2.44
N TYR A 395 43.54 1.73 -3.62
CA TYR A 395 43.83 2.51 -4.81
C TYR A 395 42.60 3.27 -5.29
N LEU A 396 42.85 4.53 -5.64
CA LEU A 396 42.00 5.35 -6.48
C LEU A 396 42.67 5.47 -7.85
N VAL A 397 41.93 5.27 -8.93
CA VAL A 397 42.42 5.43 -10.29
C VAL A 397 41.68 6.58 -10.94
N VAL A 398 42.40 7.63 -11.35
CA VAL A 398 41.85 8.82 -12.01
C VAL A 398 42.47 8.95 -13.39
N ASP A 399 41.65 8.91 -14.44
CA ASP A 399 42.07 8.94 -15.85
C ASP A 399 43.24 7.97 -16.16
N GLY A 400 43.17 6.78 -15.55
CA GLY A 400 44.16 5.71 -15.72
C GLY A 400 45.39 5.80 -14.81
N ALA A 401 45.60 6.91 -14.10
CA ALA A 401 46.67 7.06 -13.11
C ALA A 401 46.23 6.51 -11.75
N GLY A 402 47.03 5.62 -11.15
CA GLY A 402 46.74 5.01 -9.84
C GLY A 402 47.39 5.76 -8.68
N TYR A 403 46.59 6.08 -7.67
CA TYR A 403 46.98 6.71 -6.40
C TYR A 403 46.72 5.72 -5.27
N GLY A 404 47.78 5.25 -4.62
CA GLY A 404 47.73 4.10 -3.72
C GLY A 404 48.16 4.44 -2.31
N HIS A 405 47.41 4.01 -1.30
CA HIS A 405 47.79 4.15 0.11
C HIS A 405 47.90 2.79 0.78
N THR A 406 49.07 2.51 1.38
CA THR A 406 49.28 1.29 2.19
C THR A 406 48.93 1.59 3.65
N VAL A 407 48.00 0.82 4.21
CA VAL A 407 47.46 1.03 5.55
C VAL A 407 48.48 0.63 6.61
N THR A 408 48.80 1.54 7.51
CA THR A 408 49.66 1.27 8.68
C THR A 408 48.84 0.89 9.90
N ALA A 409 49.50 0.32 10.93
CA ALA A 409 48.83 -0.09 12.16
C ALA A 409 48.01 1.03 12.80
N GLY A 410 46.72 0.74 13.06
CA GLY A 410 45.79 1.65 13.72
C GLY A 410 45.18 2.76 12.83
N GLN A 411 45.42 2.77 11.53
CA GLN A 411 44.84 3.80 10.65
C GLN A 411 43.32 3.64 10.47
N THR A 412 42.60 4.76 10.54
CA THR A 412 41.16 4.82 10.27
C THR A 412 40.89 5.02 8.77
N LEU A 413 39.67 4.69 8.32
CA LEU A 413 39.26 4.92 6.92
C LEU A 413 39.37 6.41 6.54
N ALA A 414 39.05 7.33 7.47
CA ALA A 414 39.20 8.76 7.25
C ALA A 414 40.67 9.16 7.00
N GLN A 415 41.63 8.53 7.68
CA GLN A 415 43.06 8.76 7.45
C GLN A 415 43.52 8.21 6.10
N VAL A 416 43.00 7.05 5.68
CA VAL A 416 43.24 6.48 4.34
C VAL A 416 42.68 7.39 3.24
N ILE A 417 41.43 7.85 3.40
CA ILE A 417 40.77 8.79 2.49
C ILE A 417 41.60 10.08 2.36
N SER A 418 42.06 10.64 3.49
CA SER A 418 42.90 11.85 3.51
C SER A 418 44.24 11.66 2.78
N ALA A 419 44.85 10.48 2.92
CA ALA A 419 46.09 10.17 2.20
C ALA A 419 45.85 10.05 0.68
N LEU A 420 44.74 9.45 0.26
CA LEU A 420 44.37 9.35 -1.16
C LEU A 420 44.06 10.71 -1.78
N THR A 421 43.30 11.58 -1.10
CA THR A 421 43.06 12.95 -1.58
C THR A 421 44.34 13.76 -1.68
N THR A 422 45.27 13.61 -0.73
CA THR A 422 46.58 14.28 -0.80
C THR A 422 47.37 13.85 -2.04
N GLN A 423 47.33 12.56 -2.38
CA GLN A 423 48.01 12.05 -3.58
C GLN A 423 47.38 12.58 -4.87
N VAL A 424 46.05 12.62 -4.98
CA VAL A 424 45.38 13.19 -6.16
C VAL A 424 45.67 14.69 -6.30
N ASN A 425 45.65 15.46 -5.20
CA ASN A 425 45.99 16.88 -5.20
C ASN A 425 47.46 17.17 -5.56
N SER A 426 48.32 16.16 -5.57
CA SER A 426 49.72 16.31 -5.99
C SER A 426 49.90 16.18 -7.51
N ALA A 427 48.85 15.78 -8.24
CA ALA A 427 48.85 15.70 -9.69
C ALA A 427 48.31 17.00 -10.31
N ASP A 428 49.04 17.56 -11.28
CA ASP A 428 48.64 18.76 -12.00
C ASP A 428 47.31 18.54 -12.75
N GLY A 429 46.43 19.55 -12.68
CA GLY A 429 45.12 19.55 -13.36
C GLY A 429 43.98 18.88 -12.60
N TYR A 430 44.22 18.40 -11.38
CA TYR A 430 43.22 17.75 -10.53
C TYR A 430 43.18 18.37 -9.13
N THR A 431 41.97 18.56 -8.63
CA THR A 431 41.75 18.83 -7.21
C THR A 431 40.92 17.73 -6.58
N ALA A 432 41.16 17.44 -5.31
CA ALA A 432 40.40 16.47 -4.54
C ALA A 432 40.10 16.97 -3.13
N SER A 433 38.86 16.85 -2.70
CA SER A 433 38.43 17.25 -1.36
C SER A 433 37.41 16.27 -0.78
N VAL A 434 37.22 16.31 0.53
CA VAL A 434 36.33 15.39 1.25
C VAL A 434 35.17 16.16 1.83
N GLU A 435 33.95 15.70 1.57
CA GLU A 435 32.73 16.26 2.14
C GLU A 435 31.70 15.14 2.37
N GLY A 436 31.08 15.11 3.55
CA GLY A 436 30.05 14.12 3.88
C GLY A 436 30.48 12.64 3.76
N GLY A 437 31.79 12.34 3.81
CA GLY A 437 32.33 10.99 3.59
C GLY A 437 32.62 10.62 2.13
N PHE A 438 32.43 11.55 1.20
CA PHE A 438 32.74 11.41 -0.22
C PHE A 438 34.04 12.13 -0.57
N ILE A 439 34.85 11.53 -1.43
CA ILE A 439 35.96 12.19 -2.11
C ILE A 439 35.42 12.81 -3.39
N ALA A 440 35.38 14.14 -3.49
CA ALA A 440 35.11 14.85 -4.72
C ALA A 440 36.42 15.05 -5.49
N ILE A 441 36.51 14.52 -6.70
CA ILE A 441 37.67 14.61 -7.60
C ILE A 441 37.27 15.47 -8.77
N THR A 442 37.94 16.60 -8.96
CA THR A 442 37.63 17.55 -10.02
C THR A 442 38.76 17.60 -11.02
N ARG A 443 38.42 17.40 -12.30
CA ARG A 443 39.33 17.64 -13.41
C ARG A 443 39.15 19.08 -13.89
N MET A 444 40.20 19.88 -13.77
CA MET A 444 40.14 21.32 -14.04
C MET A 444 40.02 21.68 -15.51
N ALA A 445 40.50 20.80 -16.40
CA ALA A 445 40.38 20.97 -17.85
C ALA A 445 39.00 20.56 -18.39
N GLY A 446 38.16 19.93 -17.57
CA GLY A 446 36.85 19.42 -17.96
C GLY A 446 36.98 18.23 -18.91
N GLY A 447 35.97 18.02 -19.76
CA GLY A 447 35.88 16.85 -20.62
C GLY A 447 35.51 15.58 -19.84
N THR A 448 35.88 14.41 -20.36
CA THR A 448 35.60 13.14 -19.69
C THR A 448 36.53 12.96 -18.48
N LEU A 449 35.95 12.57 -17.34
CA LEU A 449 36.67 12.19 -16.12
C LEU A 449 36.30 10.73 -15.79
N SER A 450 37.30 9.84 -15.81
CA SER A 450 37.16 8.44 -15.45
C SER A 450 37.72 8.19 -14.06
N VAL A 451 36.90 7.65 -13.16
CA VAL A 451 37.33 7.29 -11.80
C VAL A 451 36.95 5.83 -11.53
N SER A 452 37.90 5.05 -11.02
CA SER A 452 37.70 3.68 -10.53
C SER A 452 38.50 3.43 -9.26
N THR A 453 38.27 2.30 -8.59
CA THR A 453 39.01 1.90 -7.39
C THR A 453 39.55 0.48 -7.52
N VAL A 454 40.62 0.18 -6.80
CA VAL A 454 41.07 -1.21 -6.53
C VAL A 454 41.24 -1.33 -5.02
N LEU A 455 40.38 -2.14 -4.41
CA LEU A 455 40.20 -2.16 -2.96
C LEU A 455 40.54 -3.54 -2.37
N PRO A 456 40.98 -3.60 -1.10
CA PRO A 456 41.18 -4.87 -0.40
C PRO A 456 39.86 -5.63 -0.18
N ALA A 457 39.97 -6.92 0.13
CA ALA A 457 38.79 -7.75 0.39
C ALA A 457 37.99 -7.21 1.59
N GLY A 458 36.66 -7.09 1.42
CA GLY A 458 35.76 -6.54 2.44
C GLY A 458 35.63 -5.01 2.42
N ALA A 459 36.36 -4.33 1.54
CA ALA A 459 36.13 -2.93 1.21
C ALA A 459 35.27 -2.78 -0.04
N ALA A 460 34.55 -1.67 -0.14
CA ALA A 460 33.74 -1.33 -1.30
C ALA A 460 33.84 0.16 -1.62
N SER A 461 33.48 0.51 -2.85
CA SER A 461 33.31 1.90 -3.25
C SER A 461 32.02 2.10 -4.01
N THR A 462 31.42 3.26 -3.81
CA THR A 462 30.39 3.78 -4.70
C THR A 462 30.97 4.99 -5.41
N ILE A 463 31.07 4.92 -6.73
CA ILE A 463 31.56 6.03 -7.55
C ILE A 463 30.34 6.63 -8.22
N VAL A 464 30.15 7.92 -7.97
CA VAL A 464 28.97 8.64 -8.39
C VAL A 464 29.46 9.84 -9.19
N ASN A 465 29.22 9.78 -10.50
CA ASN A 465 29.47 10.90 -11.42
C ASN A 465 28.22 11.81 -11.53
N THR A 466 27.17 11.53 -10.73
CA THR A 466 25.75 11.86 -10.99
C THR A 466 24.83 11.91 -9.77
N GLU A 467 23.55 12.23 -9.93
CA GLU A 467 22.54 11.99 -8.91
C GLU A 467 22.42 10.49 -8.55
N SER A 468 22.16 10.21 -7.27
CA SER A 468 21.88 8.84 -6.82
C SER A 468 20.53 8.35 -7.33
N LEU A 469 20.37 7.02 -7.46
CA LEU A 469 19.07 6.43 -7.85
C LEU A 469 17.94 6.88 -6.91
N ALA A 470 18.21 7.01 -5.61
CA ALA A 470 17.22 7.50 -4.65
C ALA A 470 16.76 8.93 -4.94
N GLN A 471 17.65 9.83 -5.41
CA GLN A 471 17.28 11.19 -5.79
C GLN A 471 16.40 11.20 -7.04
N VAL A 472 16.79 10.42 -8.07
CA VAL A 472 16.00 10.26 -9.30
C VAL A 472 14.59 9.73 -8.98
N VAL A 473 14.50 8.70 -8.15
CA VAL A 473 13.22 8.06 -7.77
C VAL A 473 12.34 9.01 -6.94
N ASN A 474 12.93 9.76 -5.99
CA ASN A 474 12.19 10.73 -5.18
C ASN A 474 11.64 11.90 -6.02
N ASP A 475 12.40 12.38 -7.02
CA ASP A 475 11.92 13.44 -7.91
C ASP A 475 10.77 12.97 -8.80
N LEU A 476 10.90 11.79 -9.42
CA LEU A 476 9.81 11.19 -10.20
C LEU A 476 8.54 11.02 -9.34
N ALA A 477 8.68 10.56 -8.09
CA ALA A 477 7.55 10.45 -7.16
C ALA A 477 6.93 11.82 -6.82
N ALA A 478 7.74 12.86 -6.63
CA ALA A 478 7.26 14.21 -6.36
C ALA A 478 6.50 14.81 -7.56
N GLN A 479 6.96 14.57 -8.80
CA GLN A 479 6.25 15.00 -10.01
C GLN A 479 4.88 14.32 -10.14
N ILE A 480 4.78 13.03 -9.82
CA ILE A 480 3.51 12.29 -9.81
C ILE A 480 2.57 12.84 -8.72
N ASN A 481 3.08 13.04 -7.51
CA ASN A 481 2.33 13.59 -6.36
C ASN A 481 1.81 15.03 -6.59
N ALA A 482 2.38 15.75 -7.56
CA ALA A 482 1.92 17.09 -7.92
C ALA A 482 0.64 17.08 -8.79
N VAL A 483 0.23 15.91 -9.31
CA VAL A 483 -0.97 15.75 -10.14
C VAL A 483 -2.13 15.26 -9.27
N ALA A 484 -3.26 15.98 -9.31
CA ALA A 484 -4.46 15.58 -8.58
C ALA A 484 -4.94 14.19 -9.02
N GLY A 485 -5.23 13.32 -8.05
CA GLY A 485 -5.67 11.94 -8.29
C GLY A 485 -4.55 10.90 -8.32
N TYR A 486 -3.27 11.30 -8.23
CA TYR A 486 -2.13 10.37 -8.19
C TYR A 486 -1.34 10.50 -6.88
N ALA A 487 -0.79 9.39 -6.42
CA ALA A 487 0.11 9.34 -5.27
C ALA A 487 1.23 8.32 -5.49
N ALA A 488 2.47 8.69 -5.21
CA ALA A 488 3.67 7.87 -5.33
C ALA A 488 4.47 7.88 -4.02
N ARG A 489 4.90 6.70 -3.56
CA ARG A 489 5.74 6.51 -2.37
C ARG A 489 7.00 5.74 -2.73
N VAL A 490 8.16 6.23 -2.27
CA VAL A 490 9.45 5.55 -2.42
C VAL A 490 9.66 4.63 -1.22
N GLN A 491 10.03 3.36 -1.47
CA GLN A 491 10.22 2.33 -0.44
C GLN A 491 11.69 2.01 -0.22
#